data_AF-A0A936IHX9-F1
#
_entry.id   AF-A0A936IHX9-F1
#
_cell.length_a   1.000
_cell.length_b   1.000
_cell.length_c   1.000
_cell.angle_alpha   90.00
_cell.angle_beta   90.00
_cell.angle_gamma   90.00
#
_symmetry.space_group_name_H-M   'P 1'
#
loop_
_entity.id
_entity.type
_entity.pdbx_description
1 polymer ?
#
loop_
_entity_poly.entity_id
_entity_poly.type
_entity_poly.pdbx_seq_one_letter_code
_entity_poly.pdbx_strand_id
1 'polypeptide(L)'
;MLSPARKRRAVEHLEAHFEASERRACRVVGRPRATQQCEPQERSDEVVLVQRMHAQVRQHPRCGYRRSWVLLRQEGGLDSTG
;
A
#
# COMPACT_ATOMS: atom_id res chain seq x y z
N MET A 1 12.87 -11.28 -12.31
CA MET A 1 11.48 -11.28 -11.77
C MET A 1 10.89 -9.88 -11.90
N LEU A 2 9.62 -9.72 -12.29
CA LEU A 2 8.94 -8.43 -12.34
C LEU A 2 8.30 -8.09 -11.00
N SER A 3 8.36 -6.82 -10.58
CA SER A 3 7.66 -6.35 -9.38
C SER A 3 6.14 -6.46 -9.54
N PRO A 4 5.37 -6.61 -8.44
CA PRO A 4 3.92 -6.67 -8.49
C PRO A 4 3.29 -5.45 -9.20
N ALA A 5 3.84 -4.26 -9.00
CA ALA A 5 3.39 -3.05 -9.70
C ALA A 5 3.59 -3.16 -11.22
N ARG A 6 4.73 -3.68 -11.66
CA ARG A 6 5.06 -3.83 -13.09
C ARG A 6 4.21 -4.89 -13.78
N LYS A 7 3.85 -5.97 -13.07
CA LYS A 7 2.85 -6.95 -13.55
C LYS A 7 1.45 -6.33 -13.68
N ARG A 8 1.05 -5.43 -12.78
CA ARG A 8 -0.25 -4.75 -12.81
C ARG A 8 -0.41 -3.90 -14.07
N ARG A 9 0.60 -3.06 -14.32
CA ARG A 9 0.70 -2.23 -15.53
C ARG A 9 0.70 -3.04 -16.81
N ALA A 10 1.32 -4.23 -16.81
CA ALA A 10 1.29 -5.11 -17.97
C ALA A 10 -0.13 -5.64 -18.27
N VAL A 11 -0.93 -5.94 -17.23
CA VAL A 11 -2.33 -6.35 -17.40
C VAL A 11 -3.16 -5.19 -17.95
N GLU A 12 -3.04 -3.99 -17.35
CA GLU A 12 -3.71 -2.77 -17.82
C GLU A 12 -3.38 -2.44 -19.28
N HIS A 13 -2.11 -2.59 -19.67
CA HIS A 13 -1.67 -2.37 -21.04
C HIS A 13 -2.28 -3.39 -22.02
N LEU A 14 -2.42 -4.65 -21.61
CA LEU A 14 -3.04 -5.69 -22.43
C LEU A 14 -4.55 -5.47 -22.59
N GLU A 15 -5.24 -5.02 -21.55
CA GLU A 15 -6.65 -4.66 -21.62
C GLU A 15 -6.87 -3.48 -22.58
N ALA A 16 -6.06 -2.43 -22.45
CA ALA A 16 -6.20 -1.20 -23.24
C ALA A 16 -5.83 -1.36 -24.73
N HIS A 17 -4.79 -2.13 -25.06
CA HIS A 17 -4.28 -2.22 -26.43
C HIS A 17 -4.80 -3.41 -27.22
N PHE A 18 -5.29 -4.46 -26.57
CA PHE A 18 -5.66 -5.72 -27.24
C PHE A 18 -7.12 -6.12 -27.01
N GLU A 19 -7.95 -5.22 -26.45
CA GLU A 19 -9.36 -5.50 -26.05
C GLU A 19 -9.48 -6.81 -25.23
N ALA A 20 -8.40 -7.18 -24.55
CA ALA A 20 -8.35 -8.41 -23.80
C ALA A 20 -9.16 -8.22 -22.51
N SER A 21 -10.03 -9.17 -22.19
CA SER A 21 -10.64 -9.17 -20.86
C SER A 21 -9.55 -9.33 -19.79
N GLU A 22 -9.80 -8.76 -18.61
CA GLU A 22 -8.92 -8.88 -17.43
C GLU A 22 -8.47 -10.33 -17.17
N ARG A 23 -9.39 -11.29 -17.35
CA ARG A 23 -9.09 -12.72 -17.19
C ARG A 23 -8.08 -13.25 -18.20
N ARG A 24 -8.09 -12.72 -19.43
CA ARG A 24 -7.14 -13.09 -20.49
C ARG A 24 -5.79 -12.40 -20.26
N ALA A 25 -5.81 -11.10 -19.95
CA ALA A 25 -4.61 -10.34 -19.64
C ALA A 25 -3.86 -10.90 -18.39
N CYS A 26 -4.57 -11.22 -17.31
CA CYS A 26 -4.00 -11.86 -16.11
C CYS A 26 -3.38 -13.23 -16.41
N ARG A 27 -3.99 -14.03 -17.30
CA ARG A 27 -3.45 -15.32 -17.72
C ARG A 27 -2.14 -15.17 -18.49
N VAL A 28 -2.06 -14.19 -19.39
CA VAL A 28 -0.85 -13.90 -20.17
C VAL A 28 0.29 -13.43 -19.27
N VAL A 29 0.01 -12.58 -18.29
CA VAL A 29 1.01 -12.05 -17.35
C VAL A 29 1.37 -13.05 -16.23
N GLY A 30 0.57 -14.12 -16.05
CA GLY A 30 0.76 -15.10 -14.98
C GLY A 30 0.48 -14.53 -13.59
N ARG A 31 -0.51 -13.63 -13.47
CA ARG A 31 -0.96 -13.04 -12.20
C ARG A 31 -2.34 -13.59 -11.81
N PRO A 32 -2.59 -13.94 -10.54
CA PRO A 32 -3.93 -14.28 -10.09
C PRO A 32 -4.87 -13.07 -10.20
N ARG A 33 -6.08 -13.29 -10.71
CA ARG A 33 -7.10 -12.24 -10.88
C ARG A 33 -7.41 -11.50 -9.58
N ALA A 34 -7.55 -12.22 -8.46
CA ALA A 34 -7.79 -11.62 -7.15
C ALA A 34 -6.72 -10.56 -6.81
N THR A 35 -5.45 -10.82 -7.16
CA THR A 35 -4.35 -9.88 -6.93
C THR A 35 -4.41 -8.68 -7.88
N GLN A 36 -5.01 -8.80 -9.06
CA GLN A 36 -5.25 -7.67 -9.97
C GLN A 36 -6.43 -6.80 -9.49
N GLN A 37 -7.47 -7.43 -8.94
CA GLN A 37 -8.67 -6.76 -8.40
C GLN A 37 -8.48 -6.15 -7.01
N CYS A 38 -7.45 -6.55 -6.27
CA CYS A 38 -7.08 -5.88 -5.02
C CYS A 38 -6.59 -4.46 -5.31
N GLU A 39 -7.52 -3.52 -5.43
CA GLU A 39 -7.25 -2.07 -5.45
C GLU A 39 -6.25 -1.73 -4.34
N PRO A 40 -5.16 -0.99 -4.63
CA PRO A 40 -4.34 -0.43 -3.58
C PRO A 40 -5.23 0.55 -2.82
N GLN A 41 -5.70 0.14 -1.63
CA GLN A 41 -6.43 1.04 -0.77
C GLN A 41 -5.40 2.01 -0.18
N GLU A 42 -5.31 3.21 -0.76
CA GLU A 42 -4.66 4.33 -0.11
C GLU A 42 -5.48 4.64 1.14
N ARG A 43 -4.99 4.20 2.30
CA ARG A 43 -5.60 4.63 3.55
C ARG A 43 -5.29 6.11 3.67
N SER A 44 -6.31 6.96 3.63
CA SER A 44 -6.16 8.42 3.81
C SER A 44 -5.31 8.76 5.03
N ASP A 45 -5.42 7.92 6.06
CA ASP A 45 -4.78 8.09 7.35
C ASP A 45 -3.30 7.68 7.32
N GLU A 46 -2.84 6.98 6.28
CA GLU A 46 -1.44 6.54 6.15
C GLU A 46 -0.49 7.73 6.04
N VAL A 47 -0.86 8.76 5.28
CA VAL A 47 -0.06 9.98 5.17
C VAL A 47 0.04 10.68 6.53
N VAL A 48 -1.08 10.80 7.24
CA VAL A 48 -1.13 11.42 8.57
C VAL A 48 -0.33 10.61 9.58
N LEU A 49 -0.43 9.28 9.54
CA LEU A 49 0.30 8.35 10.39
C LEU A 49 1.82 8.47 10.17
N VAL A 50 2.25 8.50 8.91
CA VAL A 50 3.68 8.66 8.55
C VAL A 50 4.21 10.01 9.02
N GLN A 51 3.44 11.09 8.84
CA GLN A 51 3.83 12.42 9.35
C GLN A 51 3.97 12.43 10.86
N ARG A 52 3.03 11.82 11.59
CA ARG A 52 3.10 11.69 13.06
C ARG A 52 4.32 10.87 13.48
N MET A 53 4.61 9.74 12.82
CA MET A 53 5.82 8.97 13.08
C MET A 53 7.09 9.81 12.93
N HIS A 54 7.19 10.63 11.86
CA HIS A 54 8.33 11.52 11.66
C HIS A 54 8.44 12.60 12.74
N ALA A 55 7.33 13.24 13.11
CA ALA A 55 7.31 14.24 14.18
C ALA A 55 7.77 13.64 15.51
N GLN A 56 7.37 12.41 15.78
CA GLN A 56 7.69 11.72 17.03
C GLN A 56 9.16 11.27 17.09
N VAL A 57 9.74 10.78 15.98
CA VAL A 57 11.17 10.45 15.91
C VAL A 57 12.03 11.71 16.10
N ARG A 58 11.59 12.87 15.60
CA ARG A 58 12.28 14.15 15.81
C ARG A 58 12.25 14.58 17.28
N GLN A 59 11.14 14.36 17.97
CA GLN A 59 10.99 14.68 19.40
C GLN A 59 11.74 13.69 20.31
N HIS A 60 11.83 12.43 19.90
CA HIS A 60 12.41 11.35 20.70
C HIS A 60 13.46 10.53 19.92
N PRO A 61 14.62 11.11 19.56
CA PRO A 61 15.61 10.48 18.68
C PRO A 61 16.27 9.23 19.27
N ARG A 62 16.24 9.05 20.60
CA ARG A 62 16.74 7.84 21.28
C ARG A 62 15.71 6.72 21.41
N CYS A 63 14.47 6.96 20.97
CA CYS A 63 13.43 5.94 21.00
C CYS A 63 13.54 5.05 19.76
N GLY A 64 13.83 3.76 19.99
CA GLY A 64 13.70 2.75 18.96
C GLY A 64 12.23 2.49 18.60
N TYR A 65 12.02 1.78 17.49
CA TYR A 65 10.69 1.59 16.88
C TYR A 65 9.58 1.16 17.86
N ARG A 66 9.89 0.32 18.87
CA ARG A 66 8.90 -0.13 19.86
C ARG A 66 8.40 0.99 20.77
N ARG A 67 9.31 1.80 21.32
CA ARG A 67 8.89 2.95 22.14
C ARG A 67 8.18 3.96 21.29
N SER A 68 8.62 4.11 20.04
CA SER A 68 7.96 5.02 19.14
C SER A 68 6.52 4.59 18.87
N TRP A 69 6.28 3.29 18.67
CA TRP A 69 4.93 2.74 18.51
C TRP A 69 4.02 2.92 19.74
N VAL A 70 4.56 2.80 20.96
CA VAL A 70 3.80 3.00 22.21
C VAL A 70 3.37 4.46 22.37
N LEU A 71 4.28 5.40 22.12
CA LEU A 71 3.99 6.83 22.18
C LEU A 71 2.95 7.22 21.13
N LEU A 72 3.09 6.73 19.91
CA LEU A 72 2.14 6.98 18.83
C LEU A 72 0.71 6.50 19.16
N ARG A 73 0.60 5.38 19.89
CA ARG A 73 -0.68 4.85 20.36
C ARG A 73 -1.26 5.65 21.54
N GLN A 74 -0.41 6.23 22.40
CA GLN A 74 -0.87 7.12 23.47
C GLN A 74 -1.34 8.49 22.95
N GLU A 75 -0.76 8.96 21.84
CA GLU A 75 -1.14 10.20 21.15
C GLU A 75 -2.42 10.07 20.30
N GLY A 76 -3.12 8.93 20.34
CA GLY A 76 -4.33 8.69 19.55
C GLY A 76 -4.05 8.45 18.05
N GLY A 77 -2.85 7.96 17.71
CA GLY A 77 -2.42 7.71 16.34
C GLY A 77 -3.08 6.53 15.64
N LEU A 78 -3.90 5.74 16.36
CA LEU A 78 -4.56 4.53 15.83
C LEU A 78 -6.09 4.61 15.93
N ASP A 79 -6.65 5.77 16.24
CA ASP A 79 -8.06 5.95 16.56
C ASP A 79 -8.93 6.10 15.29
N SER A 80 -8.44 5.70 14.12
CA SER A 80 -9.26 5.55 12.92
C SER A 80 -9.83 4.13 12.83
N THR A 81 -10.77 3.84 13.73
CA THR A 81 -11.74 2.75 13.53
C THR A 81 -13.05 3.41 13.09
N GLY A 82 -13.28 3.42 11.78
CA GLY A 82 -14.50 3.88 11.12
C GLY A 82 -14.49 3.40 9.68
#